data_AF-A0A662MC91-F1
#
_entry.id   AF-A0A662MC91-F1
#
_cell.length_a   1.000
_cell.length_b   1.000
_cell.length_c   1.000
_cell.angle_alpha   90.00
_cell.angle_beta   90.00
_cell.angle_gamma   90.00
#
_symmetry.space_group_name_H-M   'P 1'
#
loop_
_entity.id
_entity.type
_entity.pdbx_description
1 polymer ?
#
loop_
_entity_poly.entity_id
_entity_poly.type
_entity_poly.pdbx_seq_one_letter_code
_entity_poly.pdbx_strand_id
1 'polypeptide(L)' 'MDRSNKKMYHIGLGFGVLSGFVLLPGDPGRVDLVLSFLEGSRVLCFK' A
#
# COMPACT_ATOMS: atom_id res chain seq x y z
N MET A 1 17.69 7.62 -15.78
CA MET A 1 17.68 8.08 -14.37
C MET A 1 16.89 7.05 -13.58
N ASP A 2 17.57 6.23 -12.79
CA ASP A 2 16.95 5.12 -12.08
C ASP A 2 16.08 5.63 -10.92
N ARG A 3 14.78 5.28 -10.92
CA ARG A 3 13.80 5.70 -9.89
C ARG A 3 13.56 4.61 -8.85
N SER A 4 14.20 3.45 -8.99
CA SER A 4 14.03 2.27 -8.13
C SER A 4 14.19 2.58 -6.64
N ASN A 5 15.06 3.54 -6.29
CA ASN A 5 15.35 3.89 -4.89
C ASN A 5 14.56 5.12 -4.36
N LYS A 6 13.64 5.69 -5.14
CA LYS A 6 12.92 6.92 -4.75
C LYS A 6 11.54 6.59 -4.19
N LYS A 7 11.34 6.87 -2.89
CA LYS A 7 10.03 6.75 -2.22
C LYS A 7 9.15 7.97 -2.48
N MET A 8 7.84 7.75 -2.60
CA MET A 8 6.85 8.81 -2.69
C MET A 8 6.67 9.48 -1.32
N TYR A 9 6.74 10.82 -1.28
CA TYR A 9 6.82 11.58 -0.03
C TYR A 9 5.68 11.28 0.96
N HIS A 10 4.42 11.31 0.48
CA HIS A 10 3.25 11.20 1.37
C HIS A 10 2.92 9.77 1.81
N ILE A 11 3.25 8.77 0.98
CA ILE A 11 2.83 7.38 1.20
C ILE A 11 4.01 6.43 1.49
N GLY A 12 5.24 6.90 1.36
CA GLY A 12 6.45 6.12 1.68
C GLY A 12 6.76 4.95 0.75
N LEU A 13 5.98 4.72 -0.31
CA LEU A 13 6.13 3.58 -1.22
C LEU A 13 7.11 3.88 -2.35
N GLY A 14 7.91 2.87 -2.70
CA GLY A 14 8.83 2.88 -3.85
C GLY A 14 8.28 2.08 -5.04
N PHE A 15 8.95 2.19 -6.18
CA PHE A 15 8.59 1.43 -7.38
C PHE A 15 8.80 -0.08 -7.15
N GLY A 16 7.87 -0.91 -7.64
CA GLY A 16 7.93 -2.38 -7.48
C GLY A 16 7.42 -2.94 -6.15
N VAL A 17 7.04 -2.09 -5.19
CA VAL A 17 6.47 -2.53 -3.89
C VAL A 17 5.03 -3.05 -4.02
N LEU A 18 4.28 -2.52 -4.99
CA LEU A 18 2.90 -2.91 -5.32
C LEU A 18 2.82 -3.43 -6.75
N SER A 19 1.94 -4.40 -7.00
CA SER A 19 1.67 -4.95 -8.33
C SER A 19 0.17 -5.00 -8.61
N GLY A 20 -0.23 -4.75 -9.86
CA GLY A 20 -1.61 -4.94 -10.30
C GLY A 20 -2.55 -3.80 -9.91
N PHE A 21 -3.48 -4.07 -8.99
CA PHE A 21 -4.60 -3.19 -8.64
C PHE A 21 -4.51 -2.68 -7.20
N VAL A 22 -5.02 -1.47 -6.97
CA VAL A 22 -5.00 -0.81 -5.66
C VAL A 22 -6.42 -0.42 -5.26
N LEU A 23 -6.81 -0.76 -4.03
CA LEU A 23 -8.06 -0.34 -3.41
C LEU A 23 -7.74 0.78 -2.41
N LEU A 24 -8.39 1.95 -2.56
CA LEU A 24 -8.12 3.14 -1.75
C LEU A 24 -9.35 3.51 -0.91
N PRO A 25 -9.53 2.91 0.29
CA PRO A 25 -10.56 3.35 1.21
C PRO A 25 -10.26 4.77 1.70
N GLY A 26 -11.29 5.62 1.79
CA GLY A 26 -11.12 7.00 2.28
C GLY A 26 -10.86 7.10 3.78
N ASP A 27 -11.34 6.13 4.57
CA ASP A 27 -11.11 6.05 6.01
C ASP A 27 -10.02 5.01 6.31
N PRO A 28 -8.91 5.40 6.96
CA PRO A 28 -7.86 4.48 7.40
C PRO A 28 -8.39 3.33 8.28
N GLY A 29 -9.42 3.56 9.10
CA GLY A 29 -10.03 2.53 9.94
C GLY A 29 -10.73 1.42 9.15
N ARG A 30 -11.00 1.63 7.86
CA ARG A 30 -11.62 0.62 6.98
C ARG A 30 -10.61 -0.37 6.42
N VAL A 31 -9.30 -0.13 6.57
CA VAL A 31 -8.26 -1.01 6.04
C VAL A 31 -8.37 -2.41 6.63
N ASP A 32 -8.50 -2.54 7.95
CA ASP A 32 -8.59 -3.85 8.62
C ASP A 32 -9.83 -4.65 8.20
N LEU A 33 -10.96 -3.97 8.03
CA LEU A 33 -12.19 -4.59 7.53
C LEU A 33 -12.00 -5.14 6.12
N VAL A 34 -11.39 -4.35 5.21
CA VAL A 34 -11.10 -4.81 3.84
C VAL A 34 -10.15 -6.01 3.86
N LEU A 35 -9.10 -5.97 4.69
CA LEU A 35 -8.12 -7.05 4.81
C LEU A 35 -8.76 -8.36 5.32
N SER A 36 -9.81 -8.30 6.13
CA SER A 36 -10.52 -9.50 6.61
C SER A 36 -11.19 -10.34 5.52
N PHE A 37 -11.42 -9.75 4.34
CA PHE A 37 -11.99 -10.45 3.18
C PHE A 37 -10.93 -10.97 2.21
N LEU A 38 -9.64 -10.70 2.45
CA LEU A 38 -8.54 -11.04 1.55
C LEU A 38 -7.63 -12.11 2.19
N GLU A 39 -7.34 -13.16 1.43
CA GLU A 39 -6.37 -14.17 1.84
C GLU A 39 -4.93 -13.71 1.62
N GLY A 40 -4.02 -14.09 2.52
CA GLY A 40 -2.59 -13.79 2.39
C GLY A 40 -2.26 -12.29 2.42
N SER A 41 -3.15 -11.49 3.00
CA SER A 41 -2.99 -10.04 3.04
C SER A 41 -1.84 -9.63 3.97
N ARG A 42 -1.11 -8.58 3.57
CA ARG A 42 0.00 -8.04 4.35
C ARG A 42 -0.09 -6.53 4.42
N VAL A 43 0.25 -5.99 5.57
CA VAL A 43 0.39 -4.56 5.78
C VAL A 43 1.79 -4.14 5.38
N LEU A 44 1.90 -3.17 4.46
CA LEU A 44 3.19 -2.68 3.95
C LEU A 44 3.64 -1.35 4.55
N CYS A 45 2.70 -0.55 5.07
CA CYS A 45 3.03 0.75 5.61
C CYS A 45 1.99 1.17 6.64
N PHE A 46 2.44 1.50 7.84
CA PHE A 46 1.77 2.43 8.73
C PHE A 46 2.82 3.41 9.27
N LYS A 47 2.36 4.60 9.63
CA LYS A 47 3.16 5.60 10.33
C LYS A 47 3.39 5.17 11.77
#